data_AF-A0A661NW56-F1
#
_entry.id   AF-A0A661NW56-F1
#
_cell.length_a   1.000
_cell.length_b   1.000
_cell.length_c   1.000
_cell.angle_alpha   90.00
_cell.angle_beta   90.00
_cell.angle_gamma   90.00
#
_symmetry.space_group_name_H-M   'P 1'
#
loop_
_entity.id
_entity.type
_entity.pdbx_description
1 polymer ?
#
loop_
_entity_poly.entity_id
_entity_poly.type
_entity_poly.pdbx_seq_one_letter_code
_entity_poly.pdbx_strand_id
1 'polypeptide(L)'
;RSLRYGVVGNFLIDPDWGQEQFEELWSFVASHDITRTGFTLLTPLPGTELFESVKDKLAGQPWFKYDMHHLLWEPRLGAQRFFELYAETWKRSVLNLSGPKSLTAWARQVRPSHLPVVARLLFQTQRLMKPSAYLREHAMKIAPR
;
A
#
# COMPACT_ATOMS: atom_id res chain seq x y z
N ARG A 1 -9.08 6.75 -23.15
CA ARG A 1 -10.43 6.45 -22.60
C ARG A 1 -11.52 6.22 -23.68
N SER A 2 -11.20 6.33 -24.97
CA SER A 2 -12.13 6.09 -26.10
C SER A 2 -12.70 4.67 -26.17
N LEU A 3 -12.00 3.67 -25.61
CA LEU A 3 -12.37 2.25 -25.69
C LEU A 3 -13.16 1.72 -24.47
N ARG A 4 -13.49 2.57 -23.48
CA ARG A 4 -14.27 2.23 -22.26
C ARG A 4 -13.72 1.11 -21.35
N TYR A 5 -12.50 0.61 -21.57
CA TYR A 5 -11.86 -0.33 -20.65
C TYR A 5 -11.49 0.33 -19.31
N GLY A 6 -11.66 -0.43 -18.22
CA GLY A 6 -11.14 -0.07 -16.91
C GLY A 6 -9.63 -0.30 -16.83
N VAL A 7 -8.91 0.58 -16.15
CA VAL A 7 -7.46 0.46 -15.92
C VAL A 7 -7.25 0.03 -14.47
N VAL A 8 -6.42 -0.99 -14.26
CA VAL A 8 -5.95 -1.41 -12.95
C VAL A 8 -4.47 -1.06 -12.84
N GLY A 9 -4.08 -0.31 -11.82
CA GLY A 9 -2.69 0.03 -11.54
C GLY A 9 -2.14 -0.78 -10.38
N ASN A 10 -1.08 -1.57 -10.62
CA ASN A 10 -0.35 -2.22 -9.55
C ASN A 10 0.97 -1.48 -9.34
N PHE A 11 1.17 -0.95 -8.15
CA PHE A 11 2.32 -0.15 -7.80
C PHE A 11 3.18 -0.86 -6.76
N LEU A 12 4.48 -0.76 -6.95
CA LEU A 12 5.51 -1.31 -6.08
C LEU A 12 6.10 -0.16 -5.28
N ILE A 13 6.08 -0.28 -3.96
CA ILE A 13 6.59 0.73 -3.03
C ILE A 13 7.93 0.23 -2.51
N ASP A 14 8.98 1.00 -2.77
CA ASP A 14 10.33 0.66 -2.37
C ASP A 14 10.61 1.18 -0.94
N PRO A 15 11.10 0.34 -0.02
CA PRO A 15 11.58 0.79 1.29
C PRO A 15 12.64 1.90 1.24
N ASP A 16 13.37 2.04 0.14
CA ASP A 16 14.40 3.07 -0.03
C ASP A 16 13.83 4.42 -0.51
N TRP A 17 12.51 4.52 -0.76
CA TRP A 17 11.83 5.78 -1.08
C TRP A 17 11.91 6.82 0.04
N GLY A 18 12.04 8.08 -0.38
CA GLY A 18 11.76 9.27 0.41
C GLY A 18 10.27 9.65 0.33
N GLN A 19 9.90 10.76 0.97
CA GLN A 19 8.50 11.22 0.97
C GLN A 19 8.06 11.68 -0.42
N GLU A 20 8.98 12.22 -1.21
CA GLU A 20 8.74 12.76 -2.55
C GLU A 20 8.17 11.69 -3.49
N GLN A 21 8.69 10.45 -3.44
CA GLN A 21 8.20 9.36 -4.28
C GLN A 21 6.77 8.94 -3.93
N PHE A 22 6.37 9.03 -2.66
CA PHE A 22 4.96 8.83 -2.28
C PHE A 22 4.07 9.93 -2.87
N GLU A 23 4.51 11.19 -2.82
CA GLU A 23 3.77 12.32 -3.39
C GLU A 23 3.63 12.23 -4.91
N GLU A 24 4.69 11.80 -5.59
CA GLU A 24 4.68 11.49 -7.03
C GLU A 24 3.70 10.37 -7.37
N LEU A 25 3.72 9.27 -6.61
CA LEU A 25 2.78 8.15 -6.77
C LEU A 25 1.33 8.63 -6.63
N TRP A 26 1.01 9.40 -5.59
CA TRP A 26 -0.34 9.92 -5.37
C TRP A 26 -0.78 10.85 -6.50
N SER A 27 0.11 11.74 -6.94
CA SER A 27 -0.15 12.68 -8.05
C SER A 27 -0.37 11.93 -9.36
N PHE A 28 0.41 10.88 -9.62
CA PHE A 28 0.27 10.04 -10.79
C PHE A 28 -1.09 9.32 -10.82
N VAL A 29 -1.46 8.66 -9.71
CA VAL A 29 -2.75 7.96 -9.59
C VAL A 29 -3.93 8.91 -9.78
N ALA A 30 -3.85 10.11 -9.17
CA ALA A 30 -4.91 11.11 -9.27
C ALA A 30 -5.04 11.71 -10.69
N SER A 31 -3.93 12.10 -11.31
CA SER A 31 -3.91 12.70 -12.65
C SER A 31 -4.41 11.75 -13.75
N HIS A 32 -4.23 10.45 -13.56
CA HIS A 32 -4.66 9.42 -14.51
C HIS A 32 -6.03 8.82 -14.17
N ASP A 33 -6.66 9.25 -13.07
CA ASP A 33 -7.97 8.77 -12.58
C ASP A 33 -8.03 7.23 -12.57
N ILE A 34 -6.99 6.62 -11.97
CA ILE A 34 -6.84 5.17 -11.82
C ILE A 34 -7.64 4.75 -10.59
N THR A 35 -8.83 4.20 -10.82
CA THR A 35 -9.80 3.89 -9.76
C THR A 35 -9.58 2.54 -9.10
N ARG A 36 -8.86 1.63 -9.75
CA ARG A 36 -8.51 0.31 -9.20
C ARG A 36 -7.01 0.24 -9.04
N THR A 37 -6.53 0.29 -7.80
CA THR A 37 -5.10 0.23 -7.51
C THR A 37 -4.77 -0.84 -6.48
N GLY A 38 -3.66 -1.53 -6.71
CA GLY A 38 -2.98 -2.38 -5.73
C GLY A 38 -1.62 -1.77 -5.38
N PHE A 39 -1.25 -1.82 -4.09
CA PHE A 39 0.05 -1.40 -3.62
C PHE A 39 0.73 -2.58 -2.93
N THR A 40 1.98 -2.83 -3.28
CA THR A 40 2.79 -3.91 -2.72
C THR A 40 4.15 -3.37 -2.33
N LEU A 41 4.81 -3.99 -1.36
CA LEU A 41 6.17 -3.65 -0.99
C LEU A 41 7.16 -4.39 -1.88
N LEU A 42 8.24 -3.70 -2.26
CA LEU A 42 9.35 -4.30 -2.99
C LEU A 42 9.89 -5.50 -2.22
N THR A 43 9.74 -6.68 -2.84
CA THR A 43 10.20 -7.95 -2.27
C THR A 43 11.23 -8.55 -3.21
N PRO A 44 12.52 -8.50 -2.86
CA PRO A 44 13.55 -9.21 -3.60
C PRO A 44 13.31 -10.71 -3.48
N LEU A 45 12.95 -11.37 -4.58
CA LEU A 45 12.68 -12.80 -4.60
C LEU A 45 13.96 -13.60 -4.89
N PRO A 46 14.21 -14.72 -4.19
CA PRO A 46 15.39 -15.56 -4.45
C PRO A 46 15.51 -15.93 -5.94
N GLY A 47 16.73 -15.82 -6.47
CA GLY A 47 17.01 -16.04 -7.89
C GLY A 47 16.83 -14.82 -8.79
N THR A 48 16.45 -13.65 -8.24
CA THR A 48 16.46 -12.37 -8.97
C THR A 48 17.76 -11.61 -8.76
N GLU A 49 18.15 -10.78 -9.73
CA GLU A 49 19.32 -9.89 -9.60
C GLU A 49 19.20 -8.94 -8.40
N LEU A 50 17.98 -8.46 -8.14
CA LEU A 50 17.71 -7.61 -6.98
C LEU A 50 17.99 -8.35 -5.67
N PHE A 51 17.57 -9.61 -5.55
CA PHE A 51 17.85 -10.40 -4.36
C PHE A 51 19.36 -10.54 -4.14
N GLU A 52 20.12 -10.85 -5.20
CA GLU A 52 21.57 -10.96 -5.10
C GLU A 52 22.25 -9.64 -4.70
N SER A 53 21.75 -8.50 -5.18
CA SER A 53 22.34 -7.19 -4.89
C SER A 53 22.09 -6.69 -3.46
N VAL A 54 21.03 -7.17 -2.79
CA VAL A 54 20.69 -6.79 -1.41
C VAL A 54 20.75 -7.93 -0.40
N LYS A 55 21.23 -9.12 -0.78
CA LYS A 55 21.22 -10.33 0.06
C LYS A 55 21.82 -10.13 1.45
N ASP A 56 22.85 -9.29 1.56
CA ASP A 56 23.50 -8.99 2.85
C ASP A 56 22.54 -8.26 3.80
N LYS A 57 21.67 -7.38 3.28
CA LYS A 57 20.61 -6.71 4.05
C LYS A 57 19.48 -7.68 4.45
N LEU A 58 19.29 -8.74 3.68
CA LEU A 58 18.24 -9.75 3.85
C LEU A 58 18.65 -10.90 4.78
N ALA A 59 19.92 -10.95 5.20
CA ALA A 59 20.46 -12.02 6.02
C ALA A 59 19.64 -12.22 7.32
N GLY A 60 19.15 -13.44 7.53
CA GLY A 60 18.35 -13.78 8.71
C GLY A 60 16.88 -13.38 8.65
N GLN A 61 16.40 -12.83 7.52
CA GLN A 61 14.97 -12.60 7.35
C GLN A 61 14.21 -13.92 7.18
N PRO A 62 13.09 -14.12 7.90
CA PRO A 62 12.32 -15.35 7.82
C PRO A 62 11.55 -15.43 6.49
N TRP A 63 11.49 -16.64 5.92
CA TRP A 63 10.92 -16.89 4.60
C TRP A 63 9.46 -16.43 4.42
N PHE A 64 8.64 -16.47 5.47
CA PHE A 64 7.23 -16.07 5.38
C PHE A 64 7.05 -14.56 5.13
N LYS A 65 8.06 -13.72 5.37
CA LYS A 65 8.00 -12.27 5.10
C LYS A 65 8.20 -11.93 3.61
N TYR A 66 8.59 -12.89 2.78
CA TYR A 66 8.75 -12.70 1.33
C TYR A 66 7.39 -12.82 0.62
N ASP A 67 6.44 -11.95 0.98
CA ASP A 67 5.03 -12.05 0.58
C ASP A 67 4.47 -10.76 -0.05
N MET A 68 5.34 -9.79 -0.38
CA MET A 68 4.96 -8.49 -0.96
C MET A 68 4.21 -7.53 -0.03
N HIS A 69 4.09 -7.86 1.26
CA HIS A 69 3.38 -7.05 2.25
C HIS A 69 4.23 -6.69 3.48
N HIS A 70 5.36 -7.38 3.69
CA HIS A 70 6.28 -7.09 4.79
C HIS A 70 7.53 -6.34 4.35
N LEU A 71 8.03 -5.48 5.24
CA LEU A 71 9.37 -4.93 5.12
C LEU A 71 10.40 -6.02 5.45
N LEU A 72 11.39 -6.15 4.58
CA LEU A 72 12.51 -7.09 4.75
C LEU A 72 13.78 -6.39 5.26
N TRP A 73 13.83 -5.06 5.25
CA TRP A 73 14.92 -4.27 5.83
C TRP A 73 14.39 -2.93 6.35
N GLU A 74 15.26 -2.18 7.04
CA GLU A 74 14.89 -0.85 7.55
C GLU A 74 14.77 0.15 6.38
N PRO A 75 13.61 0.81 6.21
CA PRO A 75 13.41 1.75 5.11
C PRO A 75 14.19 3.04 5.34
N ARG A 76 14.50 3.77 4.26
CA ARG A 76 15.29 5.01 4.30
C ARG A 76 14.70 6.07 5.24
N LEU A 77 13.37 6.15 5.30
CA LEU A 77 12.64 7.10 6.16
C LEU A 77 12.54 6.65 7.63
N GLY A 78 13.00 5.44 7.95
CA GLY A 78 12.67 4.74 9.18
C GLY A 78 11.27 4.13 9.15
N ALA A 79 11.10 2.97 9.80
CA ALA A 79 9.89 2.16 9.70
C ALA A 79 8.61 2.93 10.08
N GLN A 80 8.68 3.80 11.10
CA GLN A 80 7.52 4.58 11.53
C GLN A 80 7.01 5.50 10.43
N ARG A 81 7.89 6.36 9.90
CA ARG A 81 7.50 7.34 8.89
C ARG A 81 7.09 6.65 7.58
N PHE A 82 7.79 5.57 7.23
CA PHE A 82 7.42 4.75 6.08
C PHE A 82 5.99 4.20 6.20
N PHE A 83 5.64 3.58 7.33
CA PHE A 83 4.30 3.02 7.52
C PHE A 83 3.21 4.09 7.61
N GLU A 84 3.51 5.29 8.12
CA GLU A 84 2.58 6.43 8.05
C GLU A 84 2.23 6.78 6.60
N LEU A 85 3.23 6.92 5.73
CA LEU A 85 3.05 7.24 4.32
C LEU A 85 2.42 6.08 3.52
N TYR A 86 2.82 4.84 3.82
CA TYR A 86 2.21 3.65 3.23
C TYR A 86 0.72 3.56 3.60
N ALA A 87 0.37 3.75 4.87
CA ALA A 87 -1.03 3.76 5.31
C ALA A 87 -1.82 4.92 4.68
N GLU A 88 -1.20 6.09 4.51
CA GLU A 88 -1.80 7.23 3.81
C GLU A 88 -2.07 6.92 2.33
N THR A 89 -1.20 6.15 1.67
CA THR A 89 -1.40 5.70 0.28
C THR A 89 -2.69 4.90 0.14
N TRP A 90 -2.93 3.96 1.05
CA TRP A 90 -4.17 3.17 1.06
C TRP A 90 -5.40 4.02 1.37
N LYS A 91 -5.32 4.95 2.34
CA LYS A 91 -6.42 5.87 2.61
C LYS A 91 -6.77 6.70 1.37
N ARG A 92 -5.77 7.27 0.71
CA ARG A 92 -5.95 8.09 -0.49
C ARG A 92 -6.51 7.27 -1.65
N SER A 93 -6.06 6.04 -1.87
CA SER A 93 -6.60 5.17 -2.91
C SER A 93 -8.07 4.79 -2.66
N VAL A 94 -8.39 4.36 -1.44
CA VAL A 94 -9.75 3.98 -1.07
C VAL A 94 -10.70 5.18 -1.09
N LEU A 95 -10.23 6.37 -0.71
CA LEU A 95 -11.01 7.61 -0.75
C LEU A 95 -11.06 8.23 -2.16
N ASN A 96 -10.05 8.02 -3.01
CA ASN A 96 -10.04 8.44 -4.43
C ASN A 96 -10.96 7.61 -5.34
N LEU A 97 -11.67 6.61 -4.80
CA LEU A 97 -12.91 6.12 -5.42
C LEU A 97 -13.97 7.24 -5.57
N SER A 98 -13.72 8.42 -4.99
CA SER A 98 -14.60 9.58 -4.99
C SER A 98 -13.95 10.85 -5.58
N GLY A 99 -13.62 10.88 -6.87
CA GLY A 99 -13.42 12.15 -7.57
C GLY A 99 -14.65 13.10 -7.44
N PRO A 100 -14.54 14.42 -7.71
CA PRO A 100 -15.66 15.36 -7.57
C PRO A 100 -16.87 15.04 -8.48
N LYS A 101 -16.67 14.29 -9.57
CA LYS A 101 -17.75 13.71 -10.40
C LYS A 101 -18.29 12.38 -9.86
N SER A 102 -17.56 11.72 -8.96
CA SER A 102 -17.92 10.48 -8.30
C SER A 102 -18.78 10.71 -7.05
N LEU A 103 -18.57 11.76 -6.24
CA LEU A 103 -19.42 11.99 -5.05
C LEU A 103 -20.91 12.20 -5.38
N THR A 104 -21.21 12.94 -6.45
CA THR A 104 -22.60 13.17 -6.91
C THR A 104 -23.20 11.93 -7.60
N ALA A 105 -22.38 11.10 -8.27
CA ALA A 105 -22.82 9.83 -8.86
C ALA A 105 -22.98 8.72 -7.80
N TRP A 106 -22.07 8.66 -6.84
CA TRP A 106 -22.08 7.81 -5.65
C TRP A 106 -23.28 8.13 -4.77
N ALA A 107 -23.54 9.40 -4.47
CA ALA A 107 -24.73 9.81 -3.72
C ALA A 107 -26.05 9.45 -4.43
N ARG A 108 -26.06 9.34 -5.77
CA ARG A 108 -27.22 8.88 -6.55
C ARG A 108 -27.34 7.35 -6.63
N GLN A 109 -26.25 6.61 -6.45
CA GLN A 109 -26.21 5.14 -6.59
C GLN A 109 -26.20 4.41 -5.25
N VAL A 110 -25.78 5.05 -4.17
CA VAL A 110 -25.70 4.45 -2.84
C VAL A 110 -27.04 4.60 -2.14
N ARG A 111 -27.73 3.47 -1.95
CA ARG A 111 -28.90 3.44 -1.06
C ARG A 111 -28.44 3.71 0.38
N PRO A 112 -29.16 4.54 1.16
CA PRO A 112 -28.79 4.88 2.54
C PRO A 112 -28.53 3.65 3.43
N SER A 113 -29.14 2.51 3.10
CA SER A 113 -29.00 1.23 3.81
C SER A 113 -27.61 0.57 3.72
N HIS A 114 -26.76 0.93 2.74
CA HIS A 114 -25.42 0.33 2.58
C HIS A 114 -24.28 1.19 3.17
N LEU A 115 -24.54 2.45 3.51
CA LEU A 115 -23.58 3.35 4.18
C LEU A 115 -22.93 2.74 5.43
N PRO A 116 -23.67 2.08 6.35
CA PRO A 116 -23.04 1.46 7.52
C PRO A 116 -22.12 0.28 7.20
N VAL A 117 -22.39 -0.48 6.14
CA VAL A 117 -21.54 -1.62 5.72
C VAL A 117 -20.24 -1.11 5.10
N VAL A 118 -20.32 -0.09 4.24
CA VAL A 118 -19.14 0.58 3.68
C VAL A 118 -18.31 1.22 4.78
N ALA A 119 -18.95 1.97 5.70
CA ALA A 119 -18.27 2.57 6.85
C ALA A 119 -17.59 1.50 7.73
N ARG A 120 -18.25 0.35 7.96
CA ARG A 120 -17.69 -0.76 8.75
C ARG A 120 -16.51 -1.43 8.05
N LEU A 121 -16.59 -1.65 6.73
CA LEU A 121 -15.48 -2.16 5.92
C LEU A 121 -14.30 -1.20 5.95
N LEU A 122 -14.53 0.10 5.78
CA LEU A 122 -13.50 1.14 5.88
C LEU A 122 -12.86 1.21 7.28
N PHE A 123 -13.67 1.08 8.34
CA PHE A 123 -13.17 1.03 9.72
C PHE A 123 -12.40 -0.26 10.03
N GLN A 124 -12.82 -1.39 9.47
CA GLN A 124 -12.13 -2.68 9.61
C GLN A 124 -10.81 -2.69 8.84
N THR A 125 -10.77 -2.17 7.61
CA THR A 125 -9.53 -2.01 6.86
C THR A 125 -8.61 -0.98 7.52
N GLN A 126 -9.14 0.10 8.12
CA GLN A 126 -8.32 1.02 8.94
C GLN A 126 -7.68 0.35 10.17
N ARG A 127 -8.31 -0.68 10.75
CA ARG A 127 -7.71 -1.44 11.87
C ARG A 127 -6.57 -2.35 11.43
N LEU A 128 -6.63 -2.93 10.22
CA LEU A 128 -5.55 -3.69 9.59
C LEU A 128 -4.41 -2.77 9.12
N MET A 129 -4.73 -1.52 8.77
CA MET A 129 -3.79 -0.51 8.28
C MET A 129 -3.13 0.35 9.38
N LYS A 130 -3.21 -0.05 10.66
CA LYS A 130 -2.59 0.73 11.75
C LYS A 130 -1.06 0.63 11.63
N PRO A 131 -0.33 1.75 11.51
CA PRO A 131 1.14 1.73 11.50
C PRO A 131 1.73 0.97 12.68
N SER A 132 1.07 1.01 13.85
CA SER A 132 1.49 0.27 15.04
C SER A 132 1.37 -1.26 14.92
N ALA A 133 0.52 -1.80 14.05
CA ALA A 133 0.49 -3.24 13.77
C ALA A 133 1.70 -3.65 12.94
N TYR A 134 1.96 -2.92 11.86
CA TYR A 134 3.13 -3.11 11.01
C TYR A 134 4.46 -2.92 11.78
N LEU A 135 4.53 -1.93 12.66
CA LEU A 135 5.71 -1.68 13.49
C LEU A 135 5.98 -2.83 14.48
N ARG A 136 4.93 -3.40 15.08
CA ARG A 136 5.09 -4.57 15.98
C ARG A 136 5.61 -5.78 15.23
N GLU A 137 5.10 -6.03 14.03
CA GLU A 137 5.51 -7.15 13.19
C GLU A 137 6.90 -6.96 12.58
N HIS A 138 7.25 -5.72 12.21
CA HIS A 138 8.61 -5.35 11.80
C HIS A 138 9.62 -5.55 12.93
N ALA A 139 9.27 -5.12 14.15
CA ALA A 139 10.10 -5.30 15.34
C ALA A 139 10.26 -6.77 15.77
N MET A 140 9.33 -7.66 15.37
CA MET A 140 9.48 -9.10 15.56
C MET A 140 10.57 -9.64 14.61
N LYS A 141 11.79 -9.71 15.12
CA LYS A 141 12.80 -10.66 14.65
C LYS A 141 12.40 -12.02 15.19
N ILE A 142 11.93 -12.92 14.32
CA ILE A 142 11.74 -14.31 14.75
C ILE A 142 13.15 -14.85 15.03
N ALA A 143 13.38 -15.27 16.28
CA ALA A 143 14.62 -15.94 16.65
C ALA A 143 14.82 -17.17 15.73
N PRO A 144 16.04 -17.42 15.23
CA PRO A 144 16.28 -18.60 14.43
C PRO A 144 15.94 -19.84 15.26
N ARG A 145 15.13 -20.74 14.69
CA ARG A 145 14.96 -22.10 15.20
C ARG A 145 16.19 -22.93 14.90
#